data_AF-A0A6A4HC04-F1
#
_entry.id   AF-A0A6A4HC04-F1
#
_cell.length_a   1.000
_cell.length_b   1.000
_cell.length_c   1.000
_cell.angle_alpha   90.00
_cell.angle_beta   90.00
_cell.angle_gamma   90.00
#
_symmetry.space_group_name_H-M   'P 1'
#
loop_
_entity.id
_entity.type
_entity.pdbx_description
1 polymer ?
#
loop_
_entity_poly.entity_id
_entity_poly.type
_entity_poly.pdbx_seq_one_letter_code
_entity_poly.pdbx_strand_id
1 'polypeptide(L)'
;MSNKSDLSSWREIFQLYIESEVFQSLNEANAGEQPIAESEKRLKLFAERITSRGLGDKRKLKLKQSHEALQSFLELNMFILNVKKLEQANAEATRKILKKHAKRTALPLPLGEDYFSREMTLIPHSNGSSFASLPRVLVQALGETLIPIIPSVDDYSCIMQKRGQGHCPMCRAPIMLITDRSNVDWALMNFMEDWFPEETHVKLKESEKEATEEHLIEMGFDPTQKCVIM
;
A
#
# COMPACT_ATOMS: atom_id res chain seq x y z
N MET A 1 24.23 13.04 -15.67
CA MET A 1 23.91 11.72 -16.25
C MET A 1 22.47 11.41 -15.88
N SER A 2 21.54 11.39 -16.84
CA SER A 2 20.14 11.05 -16.58
C SER A 2 20.05 9.56 -16.29
N ASN A 3 20.17 9.16 -15.03
CA ASN A 3 19.95 7.77 -14.62
C ASN A 3 18.56 7.35 -15.10
N LYS A 4 18.52 6.30 -15.92
CA LYS A 4 17.28 5.72 -16.44
C LYS A 4 16.52 5.13 -15.26
N SER A 5 15.72 5.96 -14.61
CA SER A 5 14.96 5.59 -13.43
C SER A 5 13.53 5.27 -13.84
N ASP A 6 13.15 4.01 -13.73
CA ASP A 6 11.78 3.54 -13.98
C ASP A 6 10.87 3.77 -12.75
N LEU A 7 11.35 4.51 -11.74
CA LEU A 7 10.63 4.74 -10.46
C LEU A 7 9.25 5.37 -10.66
N SER A 8 9.09 6.28 -11.62
CA SER A 8 7.79 6.89 -11.91
C SER A 8 6.76 5.86 -12.43
N SER A 9 7.22 4.91 -13.24
CA SER A 9 6.37 3.82 -13.74
C SER A 9 6.02 2.85 -12.62
N TRP A 10 6.97 2.56 -11.72
CA TRP A 10 6.72 1.74 -10.53
C TRP A 10 5.74 2.36 -9.54
N ARG A 11 5.81 3.68 -9.33
CA ARG A 11 4.79 4.40 -8.53
C ARG A 11 3.39 4.19 -9.09
N GLU A 12 3.24 4.40 -10.39
CA GLU A 12 1.96 4.23 -11.06
C GLU A 12 1.45 2.78 -10.93
N ILE A 13 2.32 1.79 -11.09
CA ILE A 13 1.97 0.36 -10.94
C ILE A 13 1.52 0.03 -9.52
N PHE A 14 2.28 0.46 -8.50
CA PHE A 14 1.92 0.16 -7.10
C PHE A 14 0.67 0.90 -6.65
N GLN A 15 0.48 2.14 -7.08
CA GLN A 15 -0.75 2.86 -6.84
C GLN A 15 -1.95 2.12 -7.44
N LEU A 16 -1.87 1.70 -8.71
CA LEU A 16 -2.92 0.92 -9.35
C LEU A 16 -3.19 -0.41 -8.63
N TYR A 17 -2.15 -1.04 -8.08
CA TYR A 17 -2.29 -2.28 -7.34
C TYR A 17 -3.02 -2.08 -6.02
N ILE A 18 -2.65 -1.07 -5.23
CA ILE A 18 -3.29 -0.74 -3.96
C ILE A 18 -4.76 -0.37 -4.19
N GLU A 19 -5.04 0.48 -5.18
CA GLU A 19 -6.41 0.87 -5.57
C GLU A 19 -7.26 -0.31 -6.06
N SER A 20 -6.63 -1.36 -6.62
CA SER A 20 -7.36 -2.52 -7.13
C SER A 20 -7.84 -3.47 -6.04
N GLU A 21 -7.29 -3.38 -4.81
CA GLU A 21 -7.73 -4.15 -3.65
C GLU A 21 -7.99 -5.64 -3.98
N VAL A 22 -7.03 -6.29 -4.66
CA VAL A 22 -7.24 -7.61 -5.30
C VAL A 22 -7.73 -8.68 -4.33
N PHE A 23 -7.13 -8.74 -3.14
CA PHE A 23 -7.35 -9.84 -2.20
C PHE A 23 -8.03 -9.40 -0.90
N GLN A 24 -7.99 -8.13 -0.56
CA GLN A 24 -8.55 -7.58 0.67
C GLN A 24 -9.14 -6.21 0.38
N SER A 25 -10.36 -5.96 0.86
CA SER A 25 -10.95 -4.62 0.85
C SER A 25 -10.55 -3.87 2.12
N LEU A 26 -10.22 -2.59 1.95
CA LEU A 26 -9.93 -1.66 3.03
C LEU A 26 -11.19 -0.87 3.45
N ASN A 27 -12.32 -1.05 2.75
CA ASN A 27 -13.57 -0.38 3.09
C ASN A 27 -14.13 -0.88 4.42
N GLU A 28 -14.55 0.03 5.29
CA GLU A 28 -15.12 -0.29 6.61
C GLU A 28 -16.34 -1.22 6.54
N ALA A 29 -17.21 -1.05 5.53
CA ALA A 29 -18.42 -1.85 5.37
C ALA A 29 -18.15 -3.30 4.91
N ASN A 30 -17.05 -3.53 4.19
CA ASN A 30 -16.71 -4.84 3.62
C ASN A 30 -15.25 -5.20 3.95
N ALA A 31 -14.83 -4.87 5.16
CA ALA A 31 -13.46 -5.08 5.59
C ALA A 31 -13.18 -6.59 5.66
N GLY A 32 -12.13 -7.03 4.98
CA GLY A 32 -11.75 -8.44 4.99
C GLY A 32 -11.37 -8.99 3.63
N GLU A 33 -11.17 -10.31 3.62
CA GLU A 33 -10.73 -11.03 2.43
C GLU A 33 -11.81 -11.07 1.36
N GLN A 34 -11.38 -10.81 0.13
CA GLN A 34 -12.24 -10.93 -1.03
C GLN A 34 -12.55 -12.40 -1.35
N PRO A 35 -13.76 -12.71 -1.86
CA PRO A 35 -14.06 -14.03 -2.37
C PRO A 35 -13.24 -14.32 -3.63
N ILE A 36 -12.96 -15.60 -3.89
CA ILE A 36 -12.05 -16.01 -4.97
C ILE A 36 -12.48 -15.46 -6.33
N ALA A 37 -13.78 -15.50 -6.65
CA ALA A 37 -14.30 -14.98 -7.91
C ALA A 37 -14.05 -13.48 -8.09
N GLU A 38 -14.16 -12.71 -7.01
CA GLU A 38 -13.91 -11.26 -7.05
C GLU A 38 -12.41 -10.96 -7.13
N SER A 39 -11.57 -11.71 -6.41
CA SER A 39 -10.11 -11.59 -6.52
C SER A 39 -9.61 -11.89 -7.93
N GLU A 40 -10.16 -12.91 -8.60
CA GLU A 40 -9.84 -13.19 -10.00
C GLU A 40 -10.20 -12.03 -10.93
N LYS A 41 -11.40 -11.48 -10.75
CA LYS A 41 -11.91 -10.37 -11.55
C LYS A 41 -11.05 -9.12 -11.36
N ARG A 42 -10.73 -8.77 -10.11
CA ARG A 42 -9.89 -7.61 -9.77
C ARG A 42 -8.46 -7.77 -10.27
N LEU A 43 -7.88 -8.96 -10.17
CA LEU A 43 -6.53 -9.22 -10.69
C LEU A 43 -6.47 -9.10 -12.23
N LYS A 44 -7.50 -9.59 -12.93
CA LYS A 44 -7.64 -9.39 -14.39
C LYS A 44 -7.74 -7.92 -14.75
N LEU A 45 -8.61 -7.17 -14.06
CA LEU A 45 -8.78 -5.74 -14.28
C LEU A 45 -7.48 -4.97 -14.05
N PHE A 46 -6.72 -5.34 -13.02
CA PHE A 46 -5.40 -4.76 -12.74
C PHE A 46 -4.42 -5.01 -13.89
N ALA A 47 -4.31 -6.25 -14.39
CA ALA A 47 -3.46 -6.57 -15.53
C ALA A 47 -3.89 -5.82 -16.82
N GLU A 48 -5.19 -5.68 -17.05
CA GLU A 48 -5.75 -4.89 -18.15
C GLU A 48 -5.39 -3.40 -18.03
N ARG A 49 -5.40 -2.83 -16.82
CA ARG A 49 -4.99 -1.43 -16.58
C ARG A 49 -3.50 -1.21 -16.84
N ILE A 50 -2.63 -2.14 -16.43
CA ILE A 50 -1.19 -2.07 -16.71
C ILE A 50 -0.94 -2.05 -18.22
N THR A 51 -1.58 -2.96 -18.95
CA THR A 51 -1.41 -3.09 -20.40
C THR A 51 -1.99 -1.89 -21.15
N SER A 52 -3.18 -1.42 -20.77
CA SER A 52 -3.83 -0.26 -21.38
C SER A 52 -3.02 1.03 -21.24
N ARG A 53 -2.31 1.20 -20.12
CA ARG A 53 -1.44 2.37 -19.86
C ARG A 53 -0.02 2.22 -20.39
N GLY A 54 0.29 1.11 -21.05
CA GLY A 54 1.62 0.79 -21.56
C GLY A 54 2.68 0.68 -20.46
N LEU A 55 2.29 0.36 -19.22
CA LEU A 55 3.18 0.29 -18.07
C LEU A 55 4.10 -0.93 -18.09
N GLY A 56 3.81 -1.92 -18.95
CA GLY A 56 4.71 -3.05 -19.25
C GLY A 56 5.58 -2.83 -20.49
N ASP A 57 5.39 -1.74 -21.24
CA ASP A 57 6.09 -1.53 -22.50
C ASP A 57 7.52 -1.01 -22.29
N LYS A 58 8.42 -1.38 -23.21
CA LYS A 58 9.81 -0.88 -23.27
C LYS A 58 9.94 0.65 -23.33
N ARG A 59 8.83 1.35 -23.62
CA ARG A 59 8.75 2.82 -23.65
C ARG A 59 8.72 3.43 -22.24
N LYS A 60 7.97 2.82 -21.32
CA LYS A 60 7.81 3.27 -19.93
C LYS A 60 8.70 2.53 -18.94
N LEU A 61 8.99 1.24 -19.17
CA LEU A 61 9.98 0.46 -18.41
C LEU A 61 11.20 0.22 -19.28
N LYS A 62 12.26 0.99 -19.06
CA LYS A 62 13.49 0.96 -19.88
C LYS A 62 14.49 -0.07 -19.39
N LEU A 63 14.44 -0.44 -18.11
CA LEU A 63 15.36 -1.38 -17.47
C LEU A 63 14.86 -2.83 -17.62
N LYS A 64 15.76 -3.74 -18.01
CA LYS A 64 15.47 -5.18 -18.07
C LYS A 64 15.06 -5.74 -16.71
N GLN A 65 15.75 -5.30 -15.65
CA GLN A 65 15.46 -5.69 -14.27
C GLN A 65 14.04 -5.28 -13.85
N SER A 66 13.55 -4.12 -14.30
CA SER A 66 12.19 -3.68 -14.00
C SER A 66 11.14 -4.53 -14.72
N HIS A 67 11.42 -5.01 -15.93
CA HIS A 67 10.53 -5.97 -16.60
C HIS A 67 10.51 -7.33 -15.89
N GLU A 68 11.68 -7.84 -15.49
CA GLU A 68 11.80 -9.10 -14.73
C GLU A 68 11.08 -9.00 -13.36
N ALA A 69 11.21 -7.86 -12.68
CA ALA A 69 10.52 -7.60 -11.43
C ALA A 69 9.00 -7.47 -11.60
N LEU A 70 8.52 -6.82 -12.67
CA LEU A 70 7.08 -6.73 -12.97
C LEU A 70 6.49 -8.11 -13.27
N GLN A 71 7.21 -8.94 -14.03
CA GLN A 71 6.81 -10.32 -14.28
C GLN A 71 6.72 -11.11 -12.97
N SER A 72 7.76 -11.05 -12.14
CA SER A 72 7.80 -11.72 -10.83
C SER A 72 6.65 -11.26 -9.92
N PHE A 73 6.32 -9.96 -9.97
CA PHE A 73 5.20 -9.39 -9.22
C PHE A 73 3.84 -9.96 -9.67
N LEU A 74 3.60 -10.06 -10.98
CA LEU A 74 2.37 -10.65 -11.50
C LEU A 74 2.28 -12.15 -11.21
N GLU A 75 3.40 -12.87 -11.32
CA GLU A 75 3.48 -14.30 -10.97
C GLU A 75 3.21 -14.53 -9.48
N LEU A 76 3.72 -13.67 -8.60
CA LEU A 76 3.44 -13.73 -7.16
C LEU A 76 1.95 -13.56 -6.86
N ASN A 77 1.28 -12.61 -7.53
CA ASN A 77 -0.16 -12.42 -7.39
C ASN A 77 -0.95 -13.65 -7.86
N MET A 78 -0.57 -14.24 -8.99
CA MET A 78 -1.18 -15.49 -9.46
C MET A 78 -0.94 -16.65 -8.51
N PHE A 79 0.25 -16.74 -7.92
CA PHE A 79 0.58 -17.73 -6.91
C PHE A 79 -0.32 -17.60 -5.67
N ILE A 80 -0.48 -16.40 -5.13
CA ILE A 80 -1.38 -16.13 -3.99
C ILE A 80 -2.82 -16.55 -4.31
N LEU A 81 -3.32 -16.21 -5.50
CA LEU A 81 -4.65 -16.62 -5.95
C LEU A 81 -4.80 -18.15 -6.02
N ASN A 82 -3.77 -18.86 -6.51
CA ASN A 82 -3.78 -20.31 -6.59
C ASN A 82 -3.73 -20.96 -5.20
N VAL A 83 -2.96 -20.41 -4.26
CA VAL A 83 -2.97 -20.85 -2.86
C VAL A 83 -4.37 -20.70 -2.27
N LYS A 84 -5.03 -19.55 -2.47
CA LYS A 84 -6.40 -19.32 -1.99
C LYS A 84 -7.40 -20.35 -2.55
N LYS A 85 -7.30 -20.69 -3.84
CA LYS A 85 -8.12 -21.75 -4.47
C LYS A 85 -7.86 -23.13 -3.88
N LEU A 86 -6.59 -23.45 -3.64
CA LEU A 86 -6.19 -24.70 -3.04
C LEU A 86 -6.75 -24.84 -1.61
N GLU A 87 -6.69 -23.78 -0.81
CA GLU A 87 -7.27 -23.75 0.54
C GLU A 87 -8.78 -24.02 0.51
N GLN A 88 -9.52 -23.38 -0.41
CA GLN A 88 -10.96 -23.63 -0.56
C GLN A 88 -11.24 -25.09 -0.97
N ALA A 89 -10.47 -25.64 -1.90
CA ALA A 89 -10.62 -27.02 -2.35
C ALA A 89 -10.32 -28.02 -1.22
N ASN A 90 -9.27 -27.78 -0.44
CA ASN A 90 -8.87 -28.61 0.69
C ASN A 90 -9.90 -28.55 1.84
N ALA A 91 -10.46 -27.37 2.11
CA ALA A 91 -11.53 -27.21 3.09
C ALA A 91 -12.77 -28.03 2.69
N GLU A 92 -13.22 -27.94 1.43
CA GLU A 92 -14.38 -28.70 0.97
C GLU A 92 -14.11 -30.21 0.90
N ALA A 93 -12.91 -30.62 0.49
CA ALA A 93 -12.50 -32.03 0.50
C ALA A 93 -12.50 -32.59 1.93
N THR A 94 -11.92 -31.86 2.88
CA THR A 94 -11.90 -32.24 4.30
C THR A 94 -13.30 -32.33 4.86
N ARG A 95 -14.15 -31.33 4.62
CA ARG A 95 -15.56 -31.36 5.03
C ARG A 95 -16.28 -32.61 4.51
N LYS A 96 -16.06 -32.97 3.23
CA LYS A 96 -16.62 -34.20 2.63
C LYS A 96 -16.08 -35.48 3.27
N ILE A 97 -14.78 -35.54 3.57
CA ILE A 97 -14.15 -36.67 4.26
C ILE A 97 -14.72 -36.83 5.66
N LEU A 98 -14.79 -35.74 6.43
CA LEU A 98 -15.30 -35.73 7.81
C LEU A 98 -16.78 -36.10 7.85
N LYS A 99 -17.60 -35.57 6.94
CA LYS A 99 -19.02 -35.94 6.82
C LYS A 99 -19.18 -37.42 6.46
N LYS A 100 -18.33 -37.95 5.58
CA LYS A 100 -18.33 -39.38 5.22
C LYS A 100 -17.88 -40.25 6.40
N HIS A 101 -16.88 -39.82 7.16
CA HIS A 101 -16.40 -40.49 8.36
C HIS A 101 -17.51 -40.55 9.41
N ALA A 102 -18.08 -39.41 9.80
CA ALA A 102 -19.16 -39.33 10.78
C ALA A 102 -20.36 -40.22 10.42
N LYS A 103 -20.73 -40.27 9.13
CA LYS A 103 -21.80 -41.16 8.64
C LYS A 103 -21.47 -42.65 8.78
N ARG A 104 -20.20 -43.04 8.61
CA ARG A 104 -19.76 -44.44 8.64
C ARG A 104 -19.48 -44.96 10.05
N THR A 105 -18.97 -44.11 10.92
CA THR A 105 -18.53 -44.51 12.26
C THR A 105 -19.54 -44.16 13.35
N ALA A 106 -20.57 -43.34 13.05
CA ALA A 106 -21.51 -42.77 14.02
C ALA A 106 -20.83 -42.00 15.17
N LEU A 107 -19.52 -41.72 15.04
CA LEU A 107 -18.77 -40.88 15.95
C LEU A 107 -19.01 -39.41 15.60
N PRO A 108 -19.38 -38.56 16.57
CA PRO A 108 -19.52 -37.13 16.34
C PRO A 108 -18.17 -36.51 15.99
N LEU A 109 -18.19 -35.47 15.14
CA LEU A 109 -16.99 -34.70 14.85
C LEU A 109 -16.58 -33.93 16.12
N PRO A 110 -15.29 -33.94 16.51
CA PRO A 110 -14.82 -33.16 17.64
C PRO A 110 -14.83 -31.68 17.23
N LEU A 111 -15.73 -30.91 17.85
CA LEU A 111 -15.85 -29.44 17.78
C LEU A 111 -16.37 -28.90 16.42
N GLY A 112 -17.19 -27.83 16.50
CA GLY A 112 -18.02 -27.31 15.41
C GLY A 112 -17.29 -26.92 14.12
N GLU A 113 -18.04 -26.70 13.04
CA GLU A 113 -17.52 -26.42 11.68
C GLU A 113 -16.43 -25.31 11.61
N ASP A 114 -16.41 -24.41 12.59
CA ASP A 114 -15.45 -23.32 12.71
C ASP A 114 -14.01 -23.78 13.03
N TYR A 115 -13.83 -24.94 13.69
CA TYR A 115 -12.51 -25.43 14.09
C TYR A 115 -11.70 -25.94 12.89
N PHE A 116 -12.37 -26.64 11.98
CA PHE A 116 -11.74 -27.18 10.76
C PHE A 116 -11.38 -26.10 9.75
N SER A 117 -12.17 -25.02 9.71
CA SER A 117 -11.87 -23.86 8.85
C SER A 117 -10.61 -23.12 9.28
N ARG A 118 -10.25 -23.18 10.58
CA ARG A 118 -9.09 -22.49 11.16
C ARG A 118 -7.79 -23.30 11.11
N GLU A 119 -7.87 -24.63 11.15
CA GLU A 119 -6.70 -25.51 11.04
C GLU A 119 -6.27 -25.79 9.59
N MET A 120 -7.16 -25.61 8.61
CA MET A 120 -6.90 -25.95 7.20
C MET A 120 -6.23 -24.83 6.39
N THR A 121 -6.01 -23.66 6.98
CA THR A 121 -5.24 -22.58 6.34
C THR A 121 -3.78 -23.04 6.21
N LEU A 122 -3.20 -22.97 5.01
CA LEU A 122 -1.87 -23.54 4.72
C LEU A 122 -0.73 -22.73 5.35
N ILE A 123 -1.04 -21.59 5.98
CA ILE A 123 -0.10 -20.67 6.58
C ILE A 123 -0.19 -20.81 8.12
N PRO A 124 0.92 -21.08 8.81
CA PRO A 124 0.92 -21.13 10.27
C PRO A 124 0.54 -19.77 10.84
N HIS A 125 -0.53 -19.73 11.64
CA HIS A 125 -0.85 -18.58 12.46
C HIS A 125 0.23 -18.49 13.55
N SER A 126 1.13 -17.51 13.48
CA SER A 126 2.10 -17.30 14.54
C SER A 126 1.38 -16.90 15.83
N ASN A 127 1.57 -17.68 16.89
CA ASN A 127 1.02 -17.42 18.23
C ASN A 127 1.36 -15.99 18.68
N GLY A 128 0.39 -15.07 18.62
CA GLY A 128 0.43 -13.82 19.40
C GLY A 128 0.00 -12.53 18.71
N SER A 129 0.00 -12.42 17.38
CA SER A 129 -0.47 -11.19 16.74
C SER A 129 -0.94 -11.42 15.31
N SER A 130 -2.20 -11.05 15.08
CA SER A 130 -2.85 -10.75 13.80
C SER A 130 -2.88 -11.86 12.73
N PHE A 131 -4.12 -12.25 12.40
CA PHE A 131 -4.54 -12.94 11.18
C PHE A 131 -3.96 -12.28 9.91
N ALA A 132 -2.72 -12.59 9.55
CA ALA A 132 -2.08 -12.08 8.35
C ALA A 132 -2.05 -13.18 7.28
N SER A 133 -3.01 -13.13 6.36
CA SER A 133 -2.97 -13.95 5.15
C SER A 133 -1.88 -13.43 4.21
N LEU A 134 -1.39 -14.30 3.31
CA LEU A 134 -0.36 -13.94 2.31
C LEU A 134 -0.61 -12.61 1.58
N PRO A 135 -1.85 -12.28 1.17
CA PRO A 135 -2.12 -10.99 0.56
C PRO A 135 -1.90 -9.79 1.48
N ARG A 136 -2.23 -9.94 2.77
CA ARG A 136 -2.03 -8.90 3.77
C ARG A 136 -0.55 -8.66 4.02
N VAL A 137 0.25 -9.74 4.06
CA VAL A 137 1.72 -9.65 4.15
C VAL A 137 2.30 -8.95 2.93
N LEU A 138 1.82 -9.26 1.72
CA LEU A 138 2.27 -8.60 0.49
C LEU A 138 1.98 -7.09 0.52
N VAL A 139 0.75 -6.69 0.87
CA VAL A 139 0.37 -5.27 0.96
C VAL A 139 1.15 -4.54 2.05
N GLN A 140 1.34 -5.18 3.21
CA GLN A 140 2.16 -4.63 4.29
C GLN A 140 3.62 -4.45 3.85
N ALA A 141 4.23 -5.45 3.23
CA ALA A 141 5.60 -5.36 2.72
C ALA A 141 5.74 -4.27 1.66
N LEU A 142 4.76 -4.12 0.75
CA LEU A 142 4.73 -3.02 -0.21
C LEU A 142 4.70 -1.66 0.51
N GLY A 143 3.85 -1.52 1.52
CA GLY A 143 3.68 -0.28 2.30
C GLY A 143 4.88 0.09 3.16
N GLU A 144 5.53 -0.88 3.80
CA GLU A 144 6.63 -0.64 4.74
C GLU A 144 8.00 -0.56 4.05
N THR A 145 8.19 -1.26 2.93
CA THR A 145 9.52 -1.37 2.30
C THR A 145 9.63 -0.63 0.97
N LEU A 146 8.59 -0.66 0.13
CA LEU A 146 8.70 -0.15 -1.25
C LEU A 146 8.18 1.28 -1.40
N ILE A 147 7.08 1.64 -0.75
CA ILE A 147 6.54 3.01 -0.81
C ILE A 147 7.52 4.04 -0.21
N PRO A 148 8.16 3.80 0.95
CA PRO A 148 9.07 4.79 1.56
C PRO A 148 10.35 5.03 0.75
N ILE A 149 10.82 4.04 -0.03
CA ILE A 149 12.01 4.16 -0.90
C ILE A 149 11.71 4.94 -2.18
N ILE A 150 10.42 5.16 -2.49
CA ILE A 150 9.97 5.82 -3.71
C ILE A 150 9.25 7.16 -3.35
N PRO A 151 9.90 8.10 -2.62
CA PRO A 151 9.27 9.36 -2.18
C PRO A 151 8.93 10.25 -3.36
N SER A 152 7.84 11.01 -3.24
CA SER A 152 7.42 11.98 -4.25
C SER A 152 8.28 13.25 -4.13
N VAL A 153 8.41 14.02 -5.21
CA VAL A 153 9.26 15.24 -5.21
C VAL A 153 8.56 16.39 -4.47
N ASP A 154 7.24 16.28 -4.33
CA ASP A 154 6.37 17.32 -3.74
C ASP A 154 6.47 17.36 -2.20
N ASP A 155 6.93 16.26 -1.59
CA ASP A 155 7.11 16.10 -0.14
C ASP A 155 8.22 17.00 0.45
N TYR A 156 9.04 17.67 -0.38
CA TYR A 156 10.21 18.47 0.07
C TYR A 156 10.14 19.98 -0.22
N SER A 157 9.00 20.54 -0.66
CA SER A 157 8.89 21.98 -0.95
C SER A 157 8.36 22.79 0.24
N CYS A 158 9.11 23.81 0.71
CA CYS A 158 8.69 24.67 1.82
C CYS A 158 7.58 25.65 1.39
N ILE A 159 6.40 25.41 1.95
CA ILE A 159 5.14 26.09 1.68
C ILE A 159 5.21 27.62 1.84
N MET A 160 5.89 28.10 2.88
CA MET A 160 5.87 29.52 3.27
C MET A 160 6.60 30.44 2.29
N GLN A 161 7.62 29.92 1.59
CA GLN A 161 8.33 30.67 0.56
C GLN A 161 7.45 30.92 -0.66
N LYS A 162 6.57 29.97 -1.00
CA LYS A 162 5.66 30.08 -2.16
C LYS A 162 4.63 31.19 -1.98
N ARG A 163 4.19 31.44 -0.74
CA ARG A 163 3.20 32.48 -0.38
C ARG A 163 3.74 33.91 -0.32
N GLY A 164 5.04 34.14 -0.53
CA GLY A 164 5.65 35.47 -0.48
C GLY A 164 5.61 36.14 0.90
N GLN A 165 5.38 35.37 1.97
CA GLN A 165 5.33 35.90 3.34
C GLN A 165 6.75 36.01 3.90
N GLY A 166 7.30 37.23 3.92
CA GLY A 166 8.69 37.47 4.32
C GLY A 166 8.98 37.41 5.82
N HIS A 167 7.95 37.36 6.67
CA HIS A 167 8.10 37.38 8.13
C HIS A 167 7.64 36.06 8.74
N CYS A 168 8.45 35.52 9.67
CA CYS A 168 8.15 34.27 10.36
C CYS A 168 6.84 34.40 11.16
N PRO A 169 5.87 33.47 11.05
CA PRO A 169 4.61 33.54 11.79
C PRO A 169 4.80 33.37 13.30
N MET A 170 5.91 32.77 13.72
CA MET A 170 6.19 32.46 15.12
C MET A 170 6.84 33.63 15.87
N CYS A 171 7.77 34.35 15.23
CA CYS A 171 8.55 35.42 15.88
C CYS A 171 8.50 36.77 15.14
N ARG A 172 7.82 36.85 13.99
CA ARG A 172 7.74 38.02 13.11
C ARG A 172 9.08 38.53 12.58
N ALA A 173 10.16 37.75 12.69
CA ALA A 173 11.45 38.14 12.13
C ALA A 173 11.43 38.06 10.58
N PRO A 174 12.07 39.00 9.86
CA PRO A 174 12.09 39.05 8.40
C PRO A 174 13.09 38.06 7.78
N ILE A 175 12.99 36.79 8.13
CA ILE A 175 13.98 35.76 7.73
C ILE A 175 13.48 34.80 6.65
N MET A 176 12.17 34.71 6.41
CA MET A 176 11.59 33.60 5.62
C MET A 176 12.00 33.58 4.14
N LEU A 177 12.37 34.73 3.57
CA LEU A 177 12.85 34.83 2.18
C LEU A 177 14.35 34.51 2.03
N ILE A 178 15.09 34.45 3.14
CA ILE A 178 16.53 34.11 3.16
C ILE A 178 16.81 32.76 3.80
N THR A 179 15.85 32.17 4.52
CA THR A 179 15.98 30.83 5.11
C THR A 179 15.91 29.78 4.00
N ASP A 180 17.05 29.23 3.61
CA ASP A 180 17.15 28.09 2.71
C ASP A 180 17.55 26.81 3.47
N ARG A 181 17.74 25.70 2.75
CA ARG A 181 18.13 24.39 3.33
C ARG A 181 19.51 24.40 4.00
N SER A 182 20.32 25.46 3.78
CA SER A 182 21.63 25.63 4.41
C SER A 182 21.56 26.27 5.79
N ASN A 183 20.41 26.87 6.14
CA ASN A 183 20.19 27.59 7.40
C ASN A 183 19.44 26.76 8.46
N VAL A 184 19.41 25.43 8.30
CA VAL A 184 18.80 24.48 9.23
C VAL A 184 19.80 24.09 10.32
N ASP A 185 19.40 24.20 11.59
CA ASP A 185 20.19 23.73 12.72
C ASP A 185 20.11 22.20 12.83
N TRP A 186 21.05 21.53 12.19
CA TRP A 186 21.15 20.07 12.18
C TRP A 186 21.39 19.48 13.58
N ALA A 187 22.05 20.21 14.48
CA ALA A 187 22.26 19.73 15.84
C ALA A 187 20.94 19.68 16.61
N LEU A 188 20.10 20.69 16.44
CA LEU A 188 18.77 20.72 17.05
C LEU A 188 17.82 19.69 16.43
N MET A 189 17.83 19.51 15.11
CA MET A 189 17.02 18.48 14.42
C MET A 189 17.35 17.08 14.93
N ASN A 190 18.63 16.72 14.96
CA ASN A 190 19.07 15.42 15.46
C ASN A 190 18.74 15.26 16.95
N PHE A 191 18.86 16.32 17.75
CA PHE A 191 18.44 16.31 19.15
C PHE A 191 16.93 16.06 19.29
N MET A 192 16.09 16.68 18.47
CA MET A 192 14.64 16.47 18.53
C MET A 192 14.25 15.06 18.08
N GLU A 193 14.91 14.49 17.06
CA GLU A 193 14.68 13.09 16.64
C GLU A 193 15.16 12.08 17.70
N ASP A 194 16.31 12.32 18.34
CA ASP A 194 16.88 11.42 19.35
C ASP A 194 16.06 11.40 20.64
N TRP A 195 15.48 12.54 21.02
CA TRP A 195 14.81 12.71 22.32
C TRP A 195 13.28 12.74 22.26
N PHE A 196 12.69 13.12 21.11
CA PHE A 196 11.24 13.25 20.91
C PHE A 196 10.81 12.66 19.53
N PRO A 197 11.09 11.37 19.27
CA PRO A 197 10.87 10.75 17.97
C PRO A 197 9.37 10.69 17.58
N GLU A 198 8.47 10.57 18.56
CA GLU A 198 7.05 10.41 18.29
C GLU A 198 6.39 11.76 17.96
N GLU A 199 6.74 12.82 18.70
CA GLU A 199 6.29 14.19 18.47
C GLU A 199 6.84 14.75 17.16
N THR A 200 8.12 14.49 16.85
CA THR A 200 8.73 14.91 15.57
C THR A 200 8.04 14.23 14.40
N HIS A 201 7.77 12.93 14.49
CA HIS A 201 7.09 12.18 13.45
C HIS A 201 5.62 12.63 13.26
N VAL A 202 4.89 12.88 14.34
CA VAL A 202 3.53 13.46 14.26
C VAL A 202 3.55 14.83 13.58
N LYS A 203 4.55 15.66 13.90
CA LYS A 203 4.64 17.02 13.36
C LYS A 203 5.07 17.05 11.88
N LEU A 204 5.97 16.18 11.46
CA LEU A 204 6.34 16.01 10.05
C LEU A 204 5.12 15.64 9.20
N LYS A 205 4.34 14.67 9.67
CA LYS A 205 3.12 14.22 9.01
C LYS A 205 2.06 15.32 8.88
N GLU A 206 1.91 16.16 9.90
CA GLU A 206 1.01 17.31 9.86
C GLU A 206 1.48 18.34 8.81
N SER A 207 2.78 18.61 8.74
CA SER A 207 3.37 19.55 7.77
C SER A 207 3.25 19.08 6.32
N GLU A 208 3.41 17.77 6.06
CA GLU A 208 3.21 17.16 4.73
C GLU A 208 1.76 17.31 4.27
N LYS A 209 0.82 17.10 5.18
CA LYS A 209 -0.62 17.27 4.89
C LYS A 209 -0.95 18.70 4.51
N GLU A 210 -0.46 19.68 5.28
CA GLU A 210 -0.61 21.10 4.98
C GLU A 210 0.01 21.46 3.60
N ALA A 211 1.20 20.92 3.28
CA ALA A 211 1.85 21.14 1.98
C ALA A 211 1.01 20.66 0.80
N THR A 212 0.39 19.51 0.98
CA THR A 212 -0.42 18.86 -0.05
C THR A 212 -1.70 19.64 -0.32
N GLU A 213 -2.41 20.07 0.73
CA GLU A 213 -3.65 20.85 0.62
C GLU A 213 -3.42 22.18 -0.10
N GLU A 214 -2.29 22.85 0.16
CA GLU A 214 -1.97 24.12 -0.47
C GLU A 214 -1.56 23.99 -1.93
N HIS A 215 -0.83 22.93 -2.27
CA HIS A 215 -0.45 22.67 -3.65
C HIS A 215 -1.68 22.44 -4.55
N LEU A 216 -2.70 21.77 -4.02
CA LEU A 216 -3.98 21.61 -4.69
C LEU A 216 -4.66 22.97 -4.97
N ILE A 217 -4.69 23.85 -3.96
CA ILE A 217 -5.24 25.21 -4.08
C ILE A 217 -4.50 26.03 -5.15
N GLU A 218 -3.16 25.98 -5.18
CA GLU A 218 -2.34 26.71 -6.18
C GLU A 218 -2.60 26.26 -7.62
N MET A 219 -2.83 24.95 -7.83
CA MET A 219 -3.18 24.40 -9.13
C MET A 219 -4.62 24.74 -9.57
N GLY A 220 -5.36 25.52 -8.77
CA GLY A 220 -6.73 25.93 -9.05
C GLY A 220 -7.76 24.86 -8.71
N PHE A 221 -7.37 23.84 -7.93
CA PHE A 221 -8.28 22.81 -7.43
C PHE A 221 -8.72 23.19 -6.01
N ASP A 222 -10.01 23.29 -5.79
CA ASP A 222 -10.55 23.45 -4.45
C ASP A 222 -10.44 22.09 -3.73
N PRO A 223 -9.63 21.97 -2.65
CA PRO A 223 -9.41 20.72 -1.92
C PRO A 223 -10.69 20.18 -1.27
N THR A 224 -11.73 21.01 -1.17
CA THR A 224 -13.04 20.63 -0.66
C THR A 224 -14.02 20.21 -1.77
N GLN A 225 -13.70 20.48 -3.04
CA GLN A 225 -14.57 20.21 -4.17
C GLN A 225 -14.27 18.83 -4.77
N LYS A 226 -15.30 17.98 -4.85
CA LYS A 226 -15.18 16.63 -5.43
C LYS A 226 -15.05 16.73 -6.95
N CYS A 227 -13.95 16.23 -7.51
CA CYS A 227 -13.75 16.12 -8.96
C CYS A 227 -14.85 15.27 -9.62
N VAL A 228 -15.55 15.85 -10.60
CA VAL A 228 -16.53 15.15 -11.44
C VAL A 228 -15.93 15.02 -12.84
N ILE A 229 -15.61 13.80 -13.26
CA ILE A 229 -15.03 13.51 -14.58
C ILE A 229 -16.18 13.32 -15.57
N MET A 230 -16.27 14.19 -16.59
CA MET A 230 -17.20 14.03 -17.74
C MET A 230 -16.63 13.10 -18.81
#